data_AF-A0A9D6ZSG5-F1
#
_entry.id   AF-A0A9D6ZSG5-F1
#
_cell.length_a   1.000
_cell.length_b   1.000
_cell.length_c   1.000
_cell.angle_alpha   90.00
_cell.angle_beta   90.00
_cell.angle_gamma   90.00
#
_symmetry.space_group_name_H-M   'P 1'
#
loop_
_entity.id
_entity.type
_entity.pdbx_description
1 polymer ?
#
loop_
_entity_poly.entity_id
_entity_poly.type
_entity_poly.pdbx_seq_one_letter_code
_entity_poly.pdbx_strand_id
1 'polypeptide(L)'
;MSFKETSLIVECPKCTVINYLDPFTFWNFDGKFKCAGCDAVFAYKLVNGCRTGAPVEAKGPHDKLPGFAQTKDWKPITTPGKVAAAPQAREDFQGKPIPITKSKRGKAVSGAPLKAEDLIGSVPKMFYTGV
;
A
#
# COMPACT_ATOMS: atom_id res chain seq x y z
N MET A 1 3.48 -25.56 -11.98
CA MET A 1 3.55 -24.08 -12.06
C MET A 1 4.99 -23.66 -11.83
N SER A 2 5.58 -22.99 -12.80
CA SER A 2 6.91 -22.39 -12.67
C SER A 2 6.84 -21.19 -11.72
N PHE A 3 7.93 -20.86 -11.01
CA PHE A 3 8.00 -19.65 -10.18
C PHE A 3 7.71 -18.35 -10.97
N LYS A 4 7.89 -18.40 -12.29
CA LYS A 4 7.53 -17.32 -13.23
C LYS A 4 6.02 -17.14 -13.39
N GLU A 5 5.23 -18.14 -13.00
CA GLU A 5 3.77 -18.20 -13.11
C GLU A 5 3.07 -17.94 -11.76
N THR A 6 3.78 -18.07 -10.64
CA THR A 6 3.21 -17.96 -9.27
C THR A 6 3.78 -16.80 -8.44
N SER A 7 4.48 -15.85 -9.06
CA SER A 7 5.10 -14.74 -8.34
C SER A 7 4.45 -13.40 -8.64
N LEU A 8 4.49 -12.50 -7.66
CA LEU A 8 4.17 -11.07 -7.82
C LEU A 8 5.30 -10.30 -8.55
N ILE A 9 6.18 -11.00 -9.27
CA ILE A 9 7.38 -10.44 -9.90
C ILE A 9 7.25 -10.54 -11.42
N VAL A 10 6.90 -9.44 -12.09
CA VAL A 10 6.66 -9.41 -13.54
C VAL A 10 7.87 -8.85 -14.27
N GLU A 11 8.55 -9.70 -15.04
CA GLU A 11 9.51 -9.24 -16.06
C GLU A 11 8.72 -8.70 -17.25
N CYS A 12 8.98 -7.45 -17.62
CA CYS A 12 8.32 -6.83 -18.77
C CYS A 12 8.82 -7.48 -20.07
N PRO A 13 7.93 -7.96 -20.96
CA PRO A 13 8.34 -8.58 -22.22
C PRO A 13 9.00 -7.60 -23.21
N LYS A 14 8.82 -6.28 -23.03
CA LYS A 14 9.38 -5.26 -23.94
C LYS A 14 10.75 -4.74 -23.52
N CYS A 15 10.88 -4.33 -22.26
CA CYS A 15 12.09 -3.69 -21.76
C CYS A 15 12.84 -4.52 -20.71
N THR A 16 12.37 -5.73 -20.40
CA THR A 16 12.98 -6.67 -19.44
C THR A 16 13.16 -6.15 -18.00
N VAL A 17 12.61 -4.98 -17.70
CA VAL A 17 12.55 -4.43 -16.34
C VAL A 17 11.70 -5.35 -15.48
N ILE A 18 12.19 -5.62 -14.28
CA ILE A 18 11.53 -6.45 -13.29
C ILE A 18 10.64 -5.53 -12.45
N ASN A 19 9.33 -5.78 -12.48
CA ASN A 19 8.33 -5.02 -11.74
C ASN A 19 7.85 -5.89 -10.57
N TYR A 20 8.00 -5.39 -9.35
CA TYR A 20 7.53 -6.05 -8.14
C TYR A 20 6.16 -5.47 -7.79
N LEU A 21 5.15 -6.34 -7.89
CA LEU A 21 3.78 -6.03 -7.53
C LEU A 21 3.64 -6.22 -6.01
N ASP A 22 3.11 -5.20 -5.33
CA ASP A 22 2.93 -5.23 -3.89
C ASP A 22 1.87 -6.28 -3.49
N PRO A 23 2.17 -7.23 -2.58
CA PRO A 23 1.20 -8.23 -2.15
C PRO A 23 -0.09 -7.64 -1.60
N PHE A 24 -0.01 -6.55 -0.83
CA PHE A 24 -1.21 -5.95 -0.22
C PHE A 24 -2.17 -5.39 -1.27
N THR A 25 -1.62 -4.83 -2.35
CA THR A 25 -2.40 -4.23 -3.43
C THR A 25 -2.83 -5.25 -4.48
N PHE A 26 -2.02 -6.28 -4.73
CA PHE A 26 -2.18 -7.19 -5.87
C PHE A 26 -2.59 -8.63 -5.51
N TRP A 27 -2.84 -8.97 -4.25
CA TRP A 27 -3.21 -10.33 -3.82
C TRP A 27 -4.40 -10.93 -4.59
N ASN A 28 -5.44 -10.13 -4.81
CA ASN A 28 -6.60 -10.44 -5.64
C ASN A 28 -6.86 -9.26 -6.58
N PHE A 29 -6.18 -9.24 -7.72
CA PHE A 29 -6.20 -8.11 -8.66
C PHE A 29 -6.73 -8.57 -10.01
N ASP A 30 -7.60 -7.77 -10.61
CA ASP A 30 -8.06 -7.93 -11.98
C ASP A 30 -8.12 -6.53 -12.59
N GLY A 31 -7.12 -6.19 -13.39
CA GLY A 31 -6.97 -4.83 -13.90
C GLY A 31 -5.69 -4.63 -14.69
N LYS A 32 -5.27 -3.37 -14.83
CA LYS A 32 -4.12 -2.97 -15.62
C LYS A 32 -3.03 -2.38 -14.74
N PHE A 33 -1.80 -2.85 -14.92
CA PHE A 33 -0.63 -2.20 -14.32
C PHE A 33 0.26 -1.58 -15.40
N LYS A 34 0.99 -0.54 -15.02
CA LYS A 34 1.95 0.15 -15.89
C LYS A 34 3.37 -0.30 -15.57
N CYS A 35 4.16 -0.63 -16.59
CA CYS A 35 5.57 -0.95 -16.43
C CYS A 35 6.39 0.29 -16.08
N ALA A 36 7.22 0.19 -15.04
CA ALA A 36 8.09 1.27 -14.59
C ALA A 36 9.20 1.64 -15.60
N GLY A 37 9.58 0.71 -16.48
CA GLY A 37 10.61 0.95 -17.49
C GLY A 37 10.08 1.69 -18.72
N CYS A 38 9.25 1.02 -19.50
CA CYS A 38 8.81 1.49 -20.82
C CYS A 38 7.42 2.15 -20.85
N ASP A 39 6.77 2.35 -19.70
CA ASP A 39 5.41 2.90 -19.58
C ASP A 39 4.30 2.08 -20.25
N ALA A 40 4.62 0.91 -20.82
CA ALA A 40 3.64 0.00 -21.39
C ALA A 40 2.65 -0.48 -20.31
N VAL A 41 1.38 -0.57 -20.69
CA VAL A 41 0.29 -1.01 -19.81
C VAL A 41 -0.02 -2.47 -20.11
N PHE A 42 -0.15 -3.27 -19.06
CA PHE A 42 -0.43 -4.69 -19.15
C PHE A 42 -1.67 -5.02 -18.34
N ALA A 43 -2.64 -5.69 -18.97
CA ALA A 43 -3.75 -6.33 -18.29
C ALA A 43 -3.24 -7.56 -17.54
N TYR A 44 -3.69 -7.69 -16.30
CA TYR A 44 -3.14 -8.64 -15.38
C TYR A 44 -4.15 -9.09 -14.33
N LYS A 45 -4.17 -10.41 -14.09
CA LYS A 45 -5.09 -11.03 -13.15
C LYS A 45 -4.35 -11.98 -12.20
N LEU A 46 -4.58 -11.75 -10.91
CA LEU A 46 -4.02 -12.47 -9.78
C LEU A 46 -5.16 -12.92 -8.87
N VAL A 47 -5.11 -14.20 -8.49
CA VAL A 47 -6.03 -14.79 -7.50
C VAL A 47 -5.18 -15.47 -6.44
N ASN A 48 -5.32 -15.04 -5.18
CA ASN A 48 -4.50 -15.49 -4.05
C ASN A 48 -2.99 -15.41 -4.33
N GLY A 49 -2.55 -14.32 -4.94
CA GLY A 49 -1.15 -14.09 -5.31
C GLY A 49 -0.63 -14.93 -6.48
N CYS A 50 -1.45 -15.83 -7.04
CA CYS A 50 -1.12 -16.65 -8.19
C CYS A 50 -1.66 -16.02 -9.48
N ARG A 51 -0.87 -16.06 -10.55
CA ARG A 51 -1.29 -15.50 -11.84
C ARG A 51 -2.27 -16.46 -12.48
N THR A 52 -3.35 -15.93 -13.04
CA THR A 52 -4.25 -16.74 -13.88
C THR A 52 -3.78 -16.82 -15.33
N GLY A 53 -2.74 -16.06 -15.70
CA GLY A 53 -2.17 -16.05 -17.05
C GLY A 53 -0.97 -15.10 -17.19
N ALA A 54 -0.39 -15.06 -18.39
CA ALA A 54 0.67 -14.12 -18.73
C ALA A 54 0.12 -12.67 -18.81
N PRO A 55 0.96 -11.64 -18.57
CA PRO A 55 0.56 -10.26 -18.79
C PRO A 55 0.28 -10.01 -20.27
N VAL A 56 -0.90 -9.47 -20.57
CA VAL A 56 -1.31 -9.14 -21.93
C VAL A 56 -1.19 -7.64 -22.13
N GLU A 57 -0.58 -7.21 -23.23
CA GLU A 57 -0.49 -5.79 -23.53
C GLU A 57 -1.88 -5.17 -23.70
N ALA A 58 -2.12 -4.07 -23.00
CA ALA A 58 -3.39 -3.37 -23.00
C ALA A 58 -3.20 -1.90 -23.37
N LYS A 59 -4.26 -1.29 -23.91
CA LYS A 59 -4.33 0.16 -24.17
C LYS A 59 -5.23 0.82 -23.12
N GLY A 60 -4.96 2.10 -22.85
CA GLY A 60 -5.74 2.94 -21.93
C GLY A 60 -5.01 3.30 -20.63
N PRO A 61 -5.71 3.95 -19.68
CA PRO A 61 -5.14 4.31 -18.39
C PRO A 61 -4.78 3.04 -17.60
N HIS A 62 -3.79 3.18 -16.71
CA HIS A 62 -3.38 2.14 -15.79
C HIS A 62 -4.14 2.29 -14.48
N ASP A 63 -4.48 1.18 -13.84
CA ASP A 63 -5.21 1.19 -12.56
C ASP A 63 -4.24 1.29 -11.39
N LYS A 64 -3.09 0.61 -11.50
CA LYS A 64 -2.07 0.53 -10.43
C LYS A 64 -0.65 0.61 -10.98
N LEU A 65 0.24 1.11 -10.13
CA LEU A 65 1.69 1.10 -10.35
C LEU A 65 2.33 -0.04 -9.55
N PRO A 66 3.48 -0.58 -10.00
CA PRO A 66 4.25 -1.54 -9.22
C PRO A 66 4.77 -0.88 -7.93
N GLY A 67 4.89 -1.64 -6.85
CA GLY A 67 5.42 -1.13 -5.58
C GLY A 67 6.91 -0.84 -5.66
N PHE A 68 7.64 -1.61 -6.47
CA PHE A 68 9.06 -1.42 -6.74
C PHE A 68 9.41 -1.92 -8.14
N ALA A 69 10.48 -1.41 -8.74
CA ALA A 69 10.98 -1.89 -10.01
C ALA A 69 12.49 -1.71 -10.12
N GLN A 70 13.13 -2.58 -10.91
CA GLN A 70 14.57 -2.54 -11.15
C GLN A 70 14.93 -3.00 -12.56
N THR A 71 16.09 -2.56 -13.05
CA THR A 71 16.68 -3.07 -14.29
C THR A 71 17.32 -4.44 -14.08
N LYS A 72 17.66 -5.15 -15.16
CA LYS A 72 18.43 -6.42 -15.09
C LYS A 72 19.80 -6.25 -14.45
N ASP A 73 20.36 -5.05 -14.50
CA ASP A 73 21.62 -4.68 -13.83
C ASP A 73 21.44 -4.39 -12.33
N TRP A 74 20.29 -4.76 -11.74
CA TRP A 74 19.98 -4.58 -10.32
C TRP A 74 19.92 -3.12 -9.87
N LYS A 75 19.69 -2.18 -10.80
CA LYS A 75 19.53 -0.76 -10.48
C LYS A 75 18.06 -0.43 -10.22
N PRO A 76 17.71 0.19 -9.08
CA PRO A 76 16.34 0.54 -8.75
C PRO A 76 15.81 1.67 -9.63
N ILE A 77 14.52 1.62 -9.96
CA ILE A 77 13.79 2.71 -10.63
C ILE A 77 12.97 3.45 -9.58
N THR A 78 13.43 4.62 -9.16
CA THR A 78 12.81 5.46 -8.12
C THR A 78 12.13 6.71 -8.66
N THR A 79 12.05 6.85 -9.98
CA THR A 79 11.46 8.03 -10.63
C THR A 79 9.97 8.17 -10.26
N PRO A 80 9.53 9.36 -9.81
CA PRO A 80 8.11 9.61 -9.51
C PRO A 80 7.20 9.25 -10.70
N GLY A 81 6.09 8.55 -10.42
CA GLY A 81 5.11 8.14 -11.45
C GLY A 81 5.47 6.88 -12.25
N LYS A 82 6.62 6.26 -11.98
CA LYS A 82 7.00 4.94 -12.53
C LYS A 82 6.67 3.79 -11.58
N VAL A 83 6.81 4.03 -10.28
CA VAL A 83 6.46 3.11 -9.19
C VAL A 83 5.45 3.80 -8.28
N ALA A 84 4.67 3.01 -7.55
CA ALA A 84 3.80 3.54 -6.51
C ALA A 84 4.64 4.28 -5.47
N ALA A 85 4.12 5.39 -4.95
CA ALA A 85 4.77 6.07 -3.85
C ALA A 85 4.89 5.09 -2.68
N ALA A 86 6.10 4.97 -2.11
CA ALA A 86 6.29 4.16 -0.93
C ALA A 86 5.29 4.60 0.13
N PRO A 87 4.65 3.68 0.87
CA PRO A 87 3.82 4.05 2.00
C PRO A 87 4.72 4.78 3.00
N GLN A 88 4.65 6.10 2.99
CA GLN A 88 5.38 6.90 3.95
C GLN A 88 4.63 6.79 5.27
N ALA A 89 5.37 6.47 6.34
CA ALA A 89 4.88 6.75 7.67
C ALA A 89 4.46 8.23 7.67
N ARG A 90 3.21 8.51 8.07
CA ARG A 90 2.78 9.90 8.15
C ARG A 90 3.74 10.62 9.09
N GLU A 91 4.19 11.81 8.70
CA GLU A 91 5.15 12.60 9.48
C GLU A 91 4.63 12.91 10.90
N ASP A 92 3.31 12.97 11.06
CA ASP A 92 2.64 13.16 12.35
C ASP A 92 2.48 11.87 13.18
N PHE A 93 2.73 10.69 12.61
CA PHE A 93 2.64 9.40 13.30
C PHE A 93 3.98 9.08 13.99
N GLN A 94 4.27 9.80 15.08
CA GLN A 94 5.44 9.58 15.93
C GLN A 94 5.30 8.36 16.87
N GLY A 95 4.42 7.40 16.56
CA GLY A 95 4.01 6.34 17.50
C GLY A 95 3.16 6.84 18.67
N LYS A 96 2.72 8.11 18.64
CA LYS A 96 1.80 8.69 19.62
C LYS A 96 0.35 8.51 19.16
N PRO A 97 -0.60 8.21 20.06
CA PRO A 97 -2.01 8.13 19.72
C PRO A 97 -2.47 9.38 18.98
N ILE A 98 -3.14 9.20 17.84
CA ILE A 98 -3.72 10.29 17.09
C ILE A 98 -4.88 10.86 17.92
N PRO A 99 -4.95 12.19 18.16
CA PRO A 99 -6.06 12.79 18.88
C PRO A 99 -7.38 12.60 18.10
N ILE A 100 -8.13 11.57 18.48
CA ILE A 100 -9.49 11.33 18.00
C ILE A 100 -10.42 11.88 19.06
N THR A 101 -11.26 12.84 18.69
CA THR A 101 -12.21 13.49 19.64
C THR A 101 -13.64 12.96 19.50
N LYS A 102 -13.97 12.28 18.40
CA LYS A 102 -15.30 11.69 18.17
C LYS A 102 -15.19 10.35 17.45
N SER A 103 -15.89 9.33 17.94
CA SER A 103 -16.07 8.08 17.20
C SER A 103 -16.88 8.32 15.92
N LYS A 104 -16.77 7.40 14.94
CA LYS A 104 -17.67 7.36 13.77
C LYS A 104 -19.17 7.33 14.15
N ARG A 105 -19.52 7.01 15.40
CA ARG A 105 -20.90 6.99 15.93
C ARG A 105 -21.25 8.26 16.73
N GLY A 106 -20.44 9.32 16.65
CA GLY A 106 -20.68 10.61 17.30
C GLY A 106 -20.42 10.64 18.82
N LYS A 107 -20.18 9.49 19.46
CA LYS A 107 -19.78 9.43 20.88
C LYS A 107 -18.36 9.94 21.05
N ALA A 108 -18.13 10.75 22.08
CA ALA A 108 -16.79 11.14 22.51
C ALA A 108 -16.01 9.87 22.89
N VAL A 109 -14.91 9.61 22.19
CA VAL A 109 -13.97 8.55 22.55
C VAL A 109 -12.66 9.28 22.73
N SER A 110 -12.13 9.30 23.94
CA SER A 110 -10.85 9.92 24.25
C SER A 110 -9.74 9.14 23.53
N GLY A 111 -9.21 9.71 22.45
CA GLY A 111 -7.97 9.26 21.80
C GLY A 111 -6.79 10.20 22.06
N ALA A 112 -6.97 11.24 22.88
CA ALA A 112 -5.91 12.17 23.24
C ALA A 112 -5.18 11.68 24.51
N PRO A 113 -3.86 11.91 24.63
CA PRO A 113 -3.16 11.73 25.89
C PRO A 113 -3.86 12.56 26.98
N LEU A 114 -4.21 11.92 28.10
CA LEU A 114 -4.81 12.61 29.25
C LEU A 114 -3.78 13.57 29.83
N LYS A 115 -4.22 14.78 30.17
CA LYS A 115 -3.37 15.72 30.91
C LYS A 115 -3.42 15.40 32.40
N ALA A 116 -2.47 15.93 33.17
CA ALA A 116 -2.46 15.74 34.63
C ALA A 116 -3.76 16.25 35.27
N GLU A 117 -4.34 17.31 34.69
CA GLU A 117 -5.62 17.87 35.10
C GLU A 117 -6.82 16.94 34.87
N ASP A 118 -6.72 15.97 33.97
CA ASP A 118 -7.79 15.01 33.65
C ASP A 118 -7.74 13.75 34.53
N LEU A 119 -6.75 13.66 35.42
CA LEU A 119 -6.47 12.50 36.26
C LEU A 119 -6.75 12.79 37.74
N ILE A 120 -7.17 11.75 38.48
CA ILE A 120 -7.09 11.68 39.94
C ILE A 120 -6.13 10.54 40.25
N GLY A 121 -4.90 10.88 40.63
CA GLY A 121 -3.80 9.92 40.68
C GLY A 121 -3.47 9.39 39.28
N SER A 122 -3.53 8.07 39.09
CA SER A 122 -3.33 7.39 37.80
C SER A 122 -4.63 7.10 37.05
N VAL A 123 -5.79 7.51 37.58
CA VAL A 123 -7.11 7.14 37.06
C VAL A 123 -7.78 8.34 36.38
N PRO A 124 -8.35 8.18 35.17
CA PRO A 124 -9.09 9.24 34.48
C PRO A 124 -10.35 9.68 35.23
N LYS A 125 -10.55 10.99 35.40
CA LYS A 125 -11.68 11.59 36.13
C LYS A 125 -13.06 11.10 35.67
N MET A 126 -13.19 10.83 34.36
CA MET A 126 -14.43 10.31 33.75
C MET A 126 -14.94 9.02 34.41
N PHE A 127 -14.05 8.16 34.93
CA PHE A 127 -14.45 6.93 35.63
C PHE A 127 -14.99 7.16 37.04
N TYR A 128 -14.67 8.30 37.67
CA TYR A 128 -15.22 8.68 38.97
C TYR A 128 -16.56 9.39 38.85
N THR A 129 -16.78 10.14 37.77
CA THR A 129 -18.02 10.91 37.56
C THR A 129 -19.12 10.13 36.82
N GLY A 130 -18.86 8.88 36.41
CA GLY A 130 -19.89 7.96 35.92
C GLY A 130 -20.56 8.36 34.59
N VAL A 131 -19.82 8.99 33.67
CA VAL A 131 -20.32 9.33 32.32
C VAL A 131 -19.72 8.40 31.27
#